data_AF-A0A2S9GJB7-F1
#
_entry.id   AF-A0A2S9GJB7-F1
#
_cell.length_a   1.000
_cell.length_b   1.000
_cell.length_c   1.000
_cell.angle_alpha   90.00
_cell.angle_beta   90.00
_cell.angle_gamma   90.00
#
_symmetry.space_group_name_H-M   'P 1'
#
loop_
_entity.id
_entity.type
_entity.pdbx_description
1 polymer ?
#
loop_
_entity_poly.entity_id
_entity_poly.type
_entity_poly.pdbx_seq_one_letter_code
_entity_poly.pdbx_strand_id
1 'polypeptide(L)' 'NLTGRPAISLPLHWTPDGLPLGVQFVAPLAGESLLVRLAAQLGQAMPWAGRAPAG' A
#
# COMPACT_ATOMS: atom_id res chain seq x y z
N ASN A 1 -14.74 -0.90 7.02
CA ASN A 1 -14.82 0.04 8.16
C ASN A 1 -15.74 -0.39 9.31
N LEU A 2 -16.33 -1.59 9.32
CA LEU A 2 -17.25 -2.00 10.40
C LEU A 2 -16.58 -2.58 11.66
N THR A 3 -15.30 -2.99 11.56
CA THR A 3 -14.65 -3.85 12.57
C THR A 3 -13.45 -3.21 13.27
N GLY A 4 -13.15 -1.93 13.00
CA GLY A 4 -12.00 -1.21 13.61
C GLY A 4 -10.62 -1.78 13.26
N ARG A 5 -10.54 -2.70 12.28
CA ARG A 5 -9.28 -3.36 11.93
C ARG A 5 -8.36 -2.39 11.18
N PRO A 6 -7.05 -2.39 11.49
CA PRO A 6 -6.09 -1.56 10.80
C PRO A 6 -5.94 -2.02 9.34
N ALA A 7 -5.76 -1.06 8.45
CA ALA A 7 -5.68 -1.28 7.02
C ALA A 7 -4.75 -0.25 6.36
N ILE A 8 -4.05 -0.64 5.30
CA ILE A 8 -3.18 0.25 4.50
C ILE A 8 -3.37 -0.01 3.02
N SER A 9 -3.43 1.05 2.20
CA SER A 9 -3.49 0.97 0.74
C SER A 9 -2.14 1.41 0.16
N LEU A 10 -1.55 0.59 -0.71
CA LEU A 10 -0.23 0.83 -1.31
C LEU A 10 -0.31 0.82 -2.84
N PRO A 11 0.35 1.75 -3.56
CA PRO A 11 0.32 1.85 -5.02
C PRO A 11 1.32 0.87 -5.66
N LEU A 12 1.04 -0.43 -5.56
CA LEU A 12 1.95 -1.50 -6.02
C LEU A 12 1.94 -1.71 -7.54
N HIS A 13 0.96 -1.14 -8.25
CA HIS A 13 0.83 -1.28 -9.69
C HIS A 13 0.48 0.05 -10.36
N TRP A 14 0.82 0.18 -11.64
CA TRP A 14 0.57 1.35 -12.46
C TRP A 14 -0.03 0.91 -13.79
N THR A 15 -1.11 1.56 -14.22
CA THR A 15 -1.71 1.30 -15.53
C THR A 15 -0.77 1.79 -16.65
N PRO A 16 -0.97 1.34 -17.90
CA PRO A 16 -0.22 1.86 -19.05
C PRO A 16 -0.32 3.39 -19.20
N ASP A 17 -1.44 3.98 -18.76
CA ASP A 17 -1.69 5.42 -18.79
C ASP A 17 -1.06 6.18 -17.61
N GLY A 18 -0.24 5.50 -16.79
CA GLY A 18 0.48 6.13 -15.67
C GLY A 18 -0.40 6.42 -14.46
N LEU A 19 -1.51 5.70 -14.26
CA LEU A 19 -2.35 5.85 -13.07
C LEU A 19 -2.01 4.77 -12.03
N PRO A 20 -1.87 5.11 -10.74
CA PRO A 20 -1.59 4.14 -9.69
C PRO A 20 -2.83 3.30 -9.36
N LEU A 21 -2.64 1.99 -9.18
CA LEU A 21 -3.63 1.09 -8.61
C LEU A 21 -3.26 0.73 -7.17
N GLY A 22 -4.16 1.03 -6.24
CA GLY A 22 -4.00 0.72 -4.82
C GLY A 22 -4.31 -0.74 -4.51
N VAL A 23 -3.43 -1.39 -3.76
CA VAL A 23 -3.65 -2.70 -3.15
C VAL A 23 -3.92 -2.51 -1.67
N GLN A 24 -5.07 -3.00 -1.20
CA GLN A 24 -5.52 -2.89 0.18
C GLN A 24 -5.09 -4.10 1.00
N PHE A 25 -4.37 -3.86 2.08
CA PHE A 25 -4.06 -4.85 3.10
C PHE A 25 -4.85 -4.54 4.37
N VAL A 26 -5.30 -5.59 5.07
CA VAL A 26 -6.02 -5.49 6.34
C VAL A 26 -5.37 -6.47 7.31
N ALA A 27 -5.04 -5.99 8.51
CA ALA A 27 -4.46 -6.82 9.55
C ALA A 27 -5.49 -7.17 10.65
N PRO A 28 -5.16 -8.11 11.55
CA PRO A 28 -5.90 -8.28 12.81
C PRO A 28 -5.89 -6.98 13.66
N LEU A 29 -6.75 -6.93 14.68
CA LEU A 29 -6.72 -5.84 15.67
C LEU A 29 -5.31 -5.72 16.29
N ALA A 30 -4.87 -4.48 16.57
CA ALA A 30 -3.51 -4.16 17.01
C ALA A 30 -2.39 -4.57 16.02
N GLY A 31 -2.73 -4.78 14.74
CA GLY A 31 -1.82 -5.20 13.68
C GLY A 31 -1.09 -4.07 12.92
N GLU A 32 -1.09 -2.83 13.43
CA GLU A 32 -0.50 -1.65 12.76
C GLU A 32 0.99 -1.86 12.46
N SER A 33 1.76 -2.37 13.43
CA SER A 33 3.19 -2.65 13.26
C SER A 33 3.46 -3.69 12.17
N LEU A 34 2.55 -4.66 11.98
CA LEU A 34 2.66 -5.63 10.90
C LEU A 34 2.47 -4.95 9.53
N LEU A 35 1.47 -4.07 9.41
CA LEU A 35 1.22 -3.34 8.17
C LEU A 35 2.39 -2.41 7.83
N VAL A 36 2.98 -1.72 8.81
CA VAL A 36 4.16 -0.87 8.60
C VAL A 36 5.37 -1.70 8.13
N ARG A 37 5.63 -2.85 8.76
CA ARG A 37 6.72 -3.75 8.35
C ARG A 37 6.49 -4.34 6.95
N LEU A 38 5.25 -4.67 6.62
CA LEU A 38 4.87 -5.14 5.29
C LEU A 38 5.11 -4.04 4.24
N ALA A 39 4.64 -2.82 4.51
CA ALA A 39 4.84 -1.67 3.62
C ALA A 39 6.33 -1.37 3.40
N ALA A 40 7.16 -1.44 4.45
CA ALA A 40 8.60 -1.26 4.33
C ALA A 40 9.25 -2.31 3.42
N GLN A 41 8.90 -3.59 3.59
CA GLN A 41 9.43 -4.67 2.74
C GLN A 41 8.98 -4.53 1.29
N LEU A 42 7.70 -4.26 1.07
CA LEU A 42 7.16 -4.02 -0.27
C LEU A 42 7.78 -2.79 -0.91
N GLY A 43 8.07 -1.72 -0.16
CA GLY A 43 8.69 -0.51 -0.68
C GLY A 43 10.12 -0.72 -1.17
N GLN A 44 10.84 -1.69 -0.59
CA GLN A 44 12.16 -2.10 -1.08
C GLN A 44 12.06 -3.03 -2.29
N ALA A 45 11.11 -3.98 -2.28
CA ALA A 45 10.94 -4.95 -3.35
C ALA A 45 10.27 -4.36 -4.61
N MET A 46 9.38 -3.38 -4.45
CA MET A 46 8.60 -2.73 -5.50
C MET A 46 8.60 -1.22 -5.28
N PRO A 47 9.69 -0.49 -5.55
CA PRO A 47 9.78 0.93 -5.21
C PRO A 47 8.72 1.80 -5.92
N TRP A 48 7.92 2.53 -5.14
CA TRP A 48 6.90 3.47 -5.63
C TRP A 48 7.12 4.93 -5.21
N ALA A 49 8.03 5.22 -4.28
CA ALA A 49 8.22 6.56 -3.68
C ALA A 49 8.61 7.65 -4.70
N GLY A 50 9.15 7.28 -5.87
CA GLY A 50 9.51 8.20 -6.95
C GLY A 50 8.51 8.23 -8.11
N ARG A 51 7.36 7.56 -8.00
CA ARG A 51 6.35 7.51 -9.07
C ARG A 51 5.18 8.43 -8.74
N ALA A 52 4.84 9.30 -9.67
CA ALA A 52 3.69 10.20 -9.60
C ALA A 52 2.89 10.12 -10.91
N PRO A 53 1.57 10.37 -10.89
CA PRO A 53 0.79 10.51 -12.12
C PRO A 53 1.40 11.57 -13.04
N ALA A 54 1.41 11.32 -14.34
CA ALA A 54 1.67 12.38 -15.31
C ALA A 54 0.46 13.34 -15.26
N GLY A 55 0.72 14.59 -14.83
CA GLY A 55 -0.30 15.64 -14.74
C GLY A 55 -0.76 16.15 -16.10
#